data_AF-A0A377D8T2-F1
#
_entry.id   AF-A0A377D8T2-F1
#
_cell.length_a   1.000
_cell.length_b   1.000
_cell.length_c   1.000
_cell.angle_alpha   90.00
_cell.angle_beta   90.00
_cell.angle_gamma   90.00
#
_symmetry.space_group_name_H-M   'P 1'
#
loop_
_entity.id
_entity.type
_entity.pdbx_description
1 polymer ?
#
loop_
_entity_poly.entity_id
_entity_poly.type
_entity_poly.pdbx_seq_one_letter_code
_entity_poly.pdbx_strand_id
1 'polypeptide(L)' 'MTDVTIKTLAAERQTSVERLVQQFADAGIRKSADDSVSAQEKQTLIDHLNQKKFRPGQIDAAT' A
#
# COMPACT_ATOMS: atom_id res chain seq x y z
N MET A 1 -10.12 1.02 16.84
CA MET A 1 -9.16 1.01 15.71
C MET A 1 -7.93 0.28 16.20
N THR A 2 -7.42 -0.71 15.47
CA THR A 2 -6.19 -1.42 15.82
C THR A 2 -5.06 -0.81 15.01
N ASP A 3 -4.31 0.10 15.62
CA ASP A 3 -3.09 0.64 15.03
C ASP A 3 -2.02 -0.47 15.04
N VAL A 4 -1.58 -0.89 13.86
CA VAL A 4 -0.58 -1.96 13.70
C VAL A 4 0.66 -1.36 13.07
N THR A 5 1.84 -1.60 13.63
CA THR A 5 3.08 -1.05 13.06
C THR A 5 3.37 -1.63 11.69
N ILE A 6 4.13 -0.91 10.84
CA ILE A 6 4.55 -1.46 9.53
C ILE A 6 5.29 -2.79 9.70
N LYS A 7 6.14 -2.93 10.73
CA LYS A 7 6.83 -4.19 11.07
C LYS A 7 5.85 -5.33 11.37
N THR A 8 4.84 -5.09 12.19
CA THR A 8 3.82 -6.10 12.50
C THR A 8 3.00 -6.45 11.26
N LEU A 9 2.55 -5.44 10.52
CA LEU A 9 1.75 -5.62 9.31
C LEU A 9 2.53 -6.38 8.22
N ALA A 10 3.83 -6.11 8.10
CA ALA A 10 4.75 -6.83 7.22
C ALA A 10 4.82 -8.31 7.57
N ALA A 11 5.02 -8.62 8.85
CA ALA A 11 5.04 -10.00 9.35
C ALA A 11 3.69 -10.71 9.13
N GLU A 12 2.57 -10.04 9.44
CA GLU A 12 1.21 -10.58 9.26
C GLU A 12 0.87 -10.84 7.79
N ARG A 13 1.23 -9.92 6.90
CA ARG A 13 0.97 -10.03 5.46
C ARG A 13 2.04 -10.83 4.71
N GLN A 14 3.04 -11.37 5.41
CA GLN A 14 4.22 -12.03 4.81
C GLN A 14 4.83 -11.19 3.68
N THR A 15 4.99 -9.89 3.92
CA THR A 15 5.57 -8.95 2.96
C THR A 15 6.68 -8.16 3.64
N SER A 16 7.67 -7.70 2.88
CA SER A 16 8.78 -6.95 3.47
C SER A 16 8.34 -5.56 3.92
N VAL A 17 8.89 -5.11 5.05
CA VAL A 17 8.69 -3.75 5.57
C VAL A 17 9.01 -2.70 4.51
N GLU A 18 10.12 -2.84 3.79
CA GLU A 18 10.48 -1.94 2.69
C GLU A 18 9.42 -1.91 1.59
N ARG A 19 8.81 -3.05 1.26
CA ARG A 19 7.74 -3.12 0.27
C ARG A 19 6.52 -2.34 0.75
N LEU A 20 6.11 -2.54 1.99
CA LEU A 20 5.02 -1.77 2.59
C LEU A 20 5.31 -0.27 2.59
N VAL A 21 6.48 0.14 3.06
CA VAL A 21 6.94 1.54 3.06
C VAL A 21 6.90 2.14 1.65
N GLN A 22 7.40 1.41 0.65
CA GLN A 22 7.34 1.85 -0.74
C GLN A 22 5.90 1.94 -1.26
N GLN A 23 5.04 0.98 -0.94
CA GLN A 23 3.64 1.02 -1.38
C GLN A 23 2.90 2.21 -0.74
N PHE A 24 3.17 2.51 0.53
CA PHE A 24 2.63 3.70 1.17
C PHE A 24 3.13 4.96 0.47
N ALA A 25 4.44 5.04 0.19
CA ALA A 25 5.02 6.17 -0.52
C ALA A 25 4.43 6.36 -1.93
N ASP A 26 4.16 5.26 -2.65
CA ASP A 26 3.51 5.24 -3.97
C ASP A 26 2.05 5.73 -3.88
N ALA A 27 1.37 5.47 -2.76
CA ALA A 27 0.05 6.00 -2.44
C ALA A 27 0.07 7.45 -1.88
N GLY A 28 1.25 8.08 -1.82
CA GLY A 28 1.42 9.44 -1.28
C GLY A 28 1.53 9.52 0.25
N ILE A 29 1.58 8.38 0.94
CA ILE A 29 1.67 8.26 2.39
C ILE A 29 3.14 8.01 2.77
N ARG A 30 3.80 8.99 3.39
CA ARG A 30 5.18 8.81 3.86
C ARG A 30 5.18 8.18 5.26
N LYS A 31 5.50 6.89 5.33
CA LYS A 31 5.63 6.13 6.58
C LYS A 31 7.00 5.48 6.68
N SER A 32 7.44 5.24 7.91
CA SER A 32 8.68 4.53 8.21
C SER A 32 8.40 3.14 8.78
N ALA A 33 9.41 2.26 8.76
CA ALA A 33 9.34 0.91 9.31
C ALA A 33 8.83 0.85 10.76
N ASP A 34 9.15 1.87 11.54
CA ASP A 34 8.80 2.03 12.94
C ASP A 34 7.48 2.80 13.15
N ASP A 35 6.86 3.27 12.08
CA ASP A 35 5.63 4.03 12.13
C ASP A 35 4.39 3.09 12.21
N SER A 36 3.33 3.61 12.81
CA SER A 36 2.07 2.90 13.00
C SER A 36 1.20 3.07 11.75
N VAL A 37 0.62 1.97 11.26
CA VAL A 37 -0.35 1.99 10.16
C VAL A 37 -1.74 2.01 10.75
N SER A 38 -2.49 3.05 10.42
CA SER A 38 -3.91 3.09 10.71
C SER A 38 -4.71 2.24 9.72
N ALA A 39 -5.90 1.80 10.14
CA ALA A 39 -6.82 1.05 9.28
C ALA A 39 -7.14 1.80 7.97
N GLN A 40 -7.25 3.13 8.03
CA GLN A 40 -7.50 3.97 6.86
C GLN A 40 -6.34 3.95 5.86
N GLU A 41 -5.10 4.04 6.34
CA GLU A 41 -3.90 4.03 5.48
C GLU A 41 -3.74 2.66 4.81
N LYS A 42 -3.96 1.59 5.57
CA LYS A 42 -3.98 0.22 5.04
C LYS A 42 -5.06 0.08 3.96
N GLN A 43 -6.22 0.70 4.12
CA GLN A 43 -7.28 0.71 3.11
C GLN A 43 -6.83 1.45 1.85
N THR A 44 -6.28 2.66 1.98
CA THR A 44 -5.72 3.42 0.84
C THR A 44 -4.67 2.62 0.08
N LEU A 45 -3.81 1.89 0.80
CA LEU A 45 -2.82 1.01 0.21
C LEU A 45 -3.46 -0.12 -0.61
N ILE A 46 -4.47 -0.79 -0.06
CA ILE A 46 -5.20 -1.89 -0.70
C ILE A 46 -5.92 -1.37 -1.95
N ASP A 47 -6.59 -0.22 -1.86
CA ASP A 47 -7.25 0.45 -2.98
C ASP A 47 -6.25 0.79 -4.09
N HIS A 48 -5.08 1.33 -3.73
CA HIS A 48 -4.02 1.65 -4.67
C HIS A 48 -3.44 0.39 -5.34
N LEU A 49 -3.18 -0.67 -4.57
CA LEU A 49 -2.72 -1.96 -5.08
C LEU A 49 -3.76 -2.62 -6.00
N ASN A 50 -5.04 -2.54 -5.66
CA ASN A 50 -6.13 -3.04 -6.48
C ASN A 50 -6.27 -2.24 -7.79
N GLN A 51 -6.16 -0.90 -7.75
CA GLN A 51 -6.09 -0.08 -8.97
C GLN A 51 -4.86 -0.41 -9.83
N LYS A 52 -3.70 -0.68 -9.21
CA LYS A 52 -2.49 -1.05 -9.95
C LYS A 52 -2.60 -2.42 -10.61
N LYS A 53 -3.32 -3.36 -9.98
CA LYS A 53 -3.68 -4.67 -10.57
C LYS A 53 -4.80 -4.56 -11.60
N PHE A 54 -5.69 -3.59 -11.44
CA PHE A 54 -6.74 -3.25 -12.37
C PHE A 54 -6.30 -2.09 -13.25
N ARG A 55 -5.26 -2.33 -14.06
CA ARG A 55 -5.10 -1.63 -15.35
C ARG A 55 -5.65 -2.50 -16.49
N PRO A 56 -6.98 -2.64 -16.66
CA PRO A 56 -7.52 -2.90 -17.98
C PRO A 56 -7.55 -1.55 -18.72
N GLY A 57 -6.99 -1.48 -19.92
CA GLY A 57 -7.34 -0.38 -20.83
C GLY A 57 -6.35 0.77 -20.94
N GLN A 58 -5.04 0.51 -21.04
CA GLN A 58 -4.27 1.27 -22.04
C GLN A 58 -4.34 0.51 -23.38
N ILE A 59 -5.57 0.39 -23.91
CA ILE A 59 -5.83 0.14 -25.33
C ILE A 59 -6.73 1.25 -25.90
N ASP A 60 -6.56 2.48 -25.43
CA ASP A 60 -7.01 3.67 -26.16
C ASP A 60 -5.77 4.34 -26.74
N ALA A 61 -5.10 3.63 -27.65
CA ALA A 61 -4.11 4.19 -28.56
C ALA A 61 -4.81 4.47 -29.89
N ALA A 62 -5.08 5.76 -30.13
CA ALA A 62 -5.24 6.43 -31.41
C ALA A 62 -6.31 5.93 -32.42
N THR A 63 -7.28 6.82 -32.68
CA THR A 63 -8.03 7.11 -33.93
C THR A 63 -9.54 7.12 -33.74
#